data_AF-A0A6V7UD64-F1
#
_entry.id   AF-A0A6V7UD64-F1
#
_cell.length_a   1.000
_cell.length_b   1.000
_cell.length_c   1.000
_cell.angle_alpha   90.00
_cell.angle_beta   90.00
_cell.angle_gamma   90.00
#
_symmetry.space_group_name_H-M   'P 1'
#
loop_
_entity.id
_entity.type
_entity.pdbx_description
1 polymer ?
#
loop_
_entity_poly.entity_id
_entity_poly.type
_entity_poly.pdbx_seq_one_letter_code
_entity_poly.pdbx_strand_id
1 'polypeptide(L)'
;MNILTSILFLVIFKGLNGASPPFGQLSVKGNKVYGSNNQPVVLAGMSLFWSQWSEGSVFYTANTVQSLKCNWNANVVRAAMGVENGGYLTNPSAEQAKVETVIKAAIAQGIYVIVDWHDHNAQNHVDQAINFFTYIAKTYGSNPNIIYETFNEPLQIDWSIVKSYHEKVVAAIRKYDKNDKRQ
;
A
#
# COMPACT_ATOMS: atom_id res chain seq x y z
N MET A 1 -25.95 46.08 -6.21
CA MET A 1 -26.56 44.78 -5.84
C MET A 1 -25.78 43.70 -6.55
N ASN A 2 -24.68 43.21 -5.95
CA ASN A 2 -23.79 42.22 -6.56
C ASN A 2 -23.82 40.96 -5.70
N ILE A 3 -24.57 39.96 -6.13
CA ILE A 3 -24.60 38.64 -5.51
C ILE A 3 -23.41 37.87 -6.09
N LEU A 4 -22.33 37.74 -5.33
CA LEU A 4 -21.30 36.74 -5.61
C LEU A 4 -21.86 35.36 -5.25
N THR A 5 -22.24 34.59 -6.25
CA THR A 5 -22.51 33.16 -6.14
C THR A 5 -21.20 32.41 -5.93
N SER A 6 -20.90 32.07 -4.69
CA SER A 6 -19.83 31.12 -4.36
C SER A 6 -20.26 29.71 -4.78
N ILE A 7 -19.63 29.17 -5.82
CA ILE A 7 -19.81 27.77 -6.24
C ILE A 7 -18.96 26.91 -5.30
N LEU A 8 -19.63 26.20 -4.39
CA LEU A 8 -19.01 25.18 -3.55
C LEU A 8 -18.70 23.95 -4.42
N PHE A 9 -17.44 23.79 -4.82
CA PHE A 9 -16.98 22.55 -5.46
C PHE A 9 -16.88 21.45 -4.39
N LEU A 10 -17.93 20.63 -4.27
CA LEU A 10 -17.89 19.41 -3.48
C LEU A 10 -17.10 18.35 -4.26
N VAL A 11 -15.81 18.20 -3.97
CA VAL A 11 -15.01 17.08 -4.48
C VAL A 11 -15.44 15.82 -3.72
N ILE A 12 -16.36 15.06 -4.31
CA ILE A 12 -16.73 13.73 -3.82
C ILE A 12 -15.62 12.77 -4.20
N PHE A 13 -14.70 12.50 -3.28
CA PHE A 13 -13.80 11.35 -3.38
C PHE A 13 -14.64 10.08 -3.27
N LYS A 14 -15.06 9.53 -4.41
CA LYS A 14 -15.63 8.18 -4.46
C LYS A 14 -14.49 7.19 -4.20
N GLY A 15 -14.35 6.74 -2.96
CA GLY A 15 -13.61 5.51 -2.69
C GLY A 15 -14.18 4.39 -3.56
N LEU A 16 -13.32 3.47 -3.99
CA LEU A 16 -13.80 2.23 -4.60
C LEU A 16 -14.75 1.55 -3.60
N ASN A 17 -16.00 1.28 -4.01
CA ASN A 17 -16.95 0.53 -3.21
C ASN A 17 -16.51 -0.96 -3.15
N GLY A 18 -15.48 -1.24 -2.33
CA GLY A 18 -15.02 -2.59 -2.03
C GLY A 18 -15.57 -3.11 -0.70
N ALA A 19 -15.47 -4.42 -0.49
CA ALA A 19 -15.80 -5.01 0.80
C ALA A 19 -14.81 -4.51 1.86
N SER A 20 -15.31 -4.14 3.04
CA SER A 20 -14.43 -3.83 4.17
C SER A 20 -13.60 -5.07 4.53
N PRO A 21 -12.30 -4.91 4.83
CA PRO A 21 -11.46 -6.02 5.25
C PRO A 21 -11.95 -6.55 6.62
N PRO A 22 -11.60 -7.80 7.00
CA PRO A 22 -12.27 -8.52 8.09
C PRO A 22 -12.20 -7.84 9.47
N PHE A 23 -11.25 -6.93 9.68
CA PHE A 23 -11.10 -6.20 10.95
C PHE A 23 -11.27 -4.68 10.82
N GLY A 24 -11.77 -4.20 9.68
CA GLY A 24 -11.96 -2.78 9.41
C GLY A 24 -10.64 -1.98 9.38
N GLN A 25 -10.70 -0.70 9.75
CA GLN A 25 -9.52 0.15 9.84
C GLN A 25 -8.58 -0.33 10.96
N LEU A 26 -7.35 -0.67 10.58
CA LEU A 26 -6.32 -1.07 11.54
C LEU A 26 -5.69 0.14 12.23
N SER A 27 -5.18 -0.08 13.45
CA SER A 27 -4.39 0.88 14.23
C SER A 27 -3.32 0.16 15.06
N VAL A 28 -2.30 0.89 15.51
CA VAL A 28 -1.26 0.36 16.41
C VAL A 28 -1.46 0.93 17.82
N LYS A 29 -1.34 0.09 18.84
CA LYS A 29 -1.32 0.49 20.26
C LYS A 29 -0.27 -0.31 21.00
N GLY A 30 0.73 0.37 21.55
CA GLY A 30 1.89 -0.30 22.14
C GLY A 30 2.56 -1.22 21.12
N ASN A 31 2.67 -2.50 21.44
CA ASN A 31 3.31 -3.52 20.61
C ASN A 31 2.32 -4.40 19.83
N LYS A 32 1.07 -3.97 19.62
CA LYS A 32 0.03 -4.77 18.93
C LYS A 32 -0.71 -3.96 17.88
N VAL A 33 -1.21 -4.68 16.88
CA VAL A 33 -2.14 -4.18 15.86
C VAL A 33 -3.57 -4.49 16.31
N TYR A 34 -4.46 -3.51 16.13
CA TYR A 34 -5.86 -3.57 16.52
C TYR A 34 -6.79 -3.32 15.33
N GLY A 35 -7.92 -4.02 15.31
CA GLY A 35 -9.04 -3.73 14.40
C GLY A 35 -9.90 -2.55 14.88
N SER A 36 -10.90 -2.18 14.07
CA SER A 36 -11.83 -1.07 14.37
C SER A 36 -12.69 -1.31 15.61
N ASN A 37 -12.86 -2.57 16.03
CA ASN A 37 -13.55 -2.97 17.25
C ASN A 37 -12.66 -2.93 18.52
N ASN A 38 -11.44 -2.38 18.41
CA ASN A 38 -10.49 -2.28 19.51
C ASN A 38 -10.04 -3.65 20.08
N GLN A 39 -10.09 -4.71 19.28
CA GLN A 39 -9.49 -6.01 19.59
C GLN A 39 -8.16 -6.21 18.87
N PRO A 40 -7.17 -6.89 19.47
CA PRO A 40 -5.93 -7.22 18.80
C PRO A 40 -6.19 -8.20 17.64
N VAL A 41 -5.43 -8.07 16.55
CA VAL A 41 -5.61 -8.89 15.35
C VAL A 41 -4.31 -9.49 14.86
N VAL A 42 -4.43 -10.58 14.09
CA VAL A 42 -3.32 -11.20 13.36
C VAL A 42 -3.71 -11.25 11.89
N LEU A 43 -2.79 -10.79 11.04
CA LEU A 43 -2.91 -10.95 9.60
C LEU A 43 -2.11 -12.17 9.16
N ALA A 44 -2.70 -13.03 8.36
CA ALA A 44 -2.10 -14.24 7.83
C ALA A 44 -2.41 -14.33 6.33
N GLY A 45 -1.37 -14.56 5.53
CA GLY A 45 -1.47 -14.53 4.08
C GLY A 45 -0.13 -14.74 3.40
N MET A 46 -0.04 -14.30 2.15
CA MET A 46 1.11 -14.58 1.27
C MET A 46 1.70 -13.30 0.70
N SER A 47 3.01 -13.30 0.52
CA SER A 47 3.68 -12.37 -0.39
C SER A 47 3.68 -12.96 -1.79
N LEU A 48 3.34 -12.11 -2.77
CA LEU A 48 3.75 -12.37 -4.14
C LEU A 48 5.26 -12.20 -4.24
N PHE A 49 5.85 -12.87 -5.24
CA PHE A 49 7.26 -12.72 -5.55
C PHE A 49 7.53 -11.37 -6.24
N TRP A 50 8.80 -11.07 -6.49
CA TRP A 50 9.25 -9.87 -7.20
C TRP A 50 8.46 -9.61 -8.48
N SER A 51 7.91 -8.41 -8.61
CA SER A 51 6.95 -8.06 -9.67
C SER A 51 7.55 -8.05 -11.07
N GLN A 52 8.85 -7.77 -11.22
CA GLN A 52 9.50 -7.59 -12.52
C GLN A 52 9.99 -8.91 -13.13
N TRP A 53 10.24 -9.92 -12.32
CA TRP A 53 10.71 -11.23 -12.80
C TRP A 53 9.55 -12.08 -13.33
N SER A 54 9.81 -12.87 -14.37
CA SER A 54 8.77 -13.65 -15.05
C SER A 54 8.11 -14.66 -14.12
N GLU A 55 8.88 -15.22 -13.18
CA GLU A 55 8.43 -16.14 -12.14
C GLU A 55 7.38 -15.52 -11.22
N GLY A 56 7.48 -14.22 -10.94
CA GLY A 56 6.56 -13.51 -10.04
C GLY A 56 5.43 -12.81 -10.79
N SER A 57 5.74 -12.13 -11.89
CA SER A 57 4.82 -11.27 -12.62
C SER A 57 3.51 -11.94 -13.05
N VAL A 58 3.56 -13.24 -13.38
CA VAL A 58 2.38 -14.03 -13.77
C VAL A 58 1.33 -14.16 -12.66
N PHE A 59 1.71 -13.92 -11.41
CA PHE A 59 0.83 -14.00 -10.24
C PHE A 59 0.21 -12.66 -9.82
N TYR A 60 0.55 -11.54 -10.48
CA TYR A 60 -0.05 -10.22 -10.21
C TYR A 60 -1.41 -10.08 -10.91
N THR A 61 -2.35 -10.95 -10.53
CA THR A 61 -3.69 -11.03 -11.14
C THR A 61 -4.79 -11.06 -10.09
N ALA A 62 -5.99 -10.63 -10.46
CA ALA A 62 -7.16 -10.71 -9.59
C ALA A 62 -7.52 -12.16 -9.20
N ASN A 63 -7.31 -13.12 -10.11
CA ASN A 63 -7.58 -14.55 -9.86
C ASN A 63 -6.66 -15.12 -8.79
N THR A 64 -5.38 -14.71 -8.78
CA THR A 64 -4.44 -15.10 -7.72
C THR A 64 -4.92 -14.57 -6.37
N VAL A 65 -5.28 -13.29 -6.29
CA VAL A 65 -5.77 -12.68 -5.04
C VAL A 65 -7.06 -13.34 -4.55
N GLN A 66 -7.99 -13.63 -5.46
CA GLN A 66 -9.21 -14.37 -5.14
C GLN A 66 -8.89 -15.77 -4.62
N SER A 67 -7.95 -16.48 -5.24
CA SER A 67 -7.55 -17.82 -4.80
C SER A 67 -6.91 -17.80 -3.41
N LEU A 68 -6.06 -16.81 -3.13
CA LEU A 68 -5.49 -16.61 -1.78
C LEU A 68 -6.59 -16.39 -0.74
N LYS A 69 -7.60 -15.57 -1.06
CA LYS A 69 -8.74 -15.34 -0.16
C LYS A 69 -9.57 -16.61 0.02
N CYS A 70 -10.11 -17.16 -1.05
CA CYS A 70 -11.16 -18.17 -1.00
C CYS A 70 -10.64 -19.59 -0.72
N ASN A 71 -9.45 -19.93 -1.25
CA ASN A 71 -8.93 -21.30 -1.16
C ASN A 71 -7.91 -21.43 -0.03
N TRP A 72 -7.16 -20.36 0.28
CA TRP A 72 -6.09 -20.37 1.28
C TRP A 72 -6.50 -19.66 2.57
N ASN A 73 -7.71 -19.10 2.63
CA ASN A 73 -8.22 -18.33 3.77
C ASN A 73 -7.33 -17.14 4.18
N ALA A 74 -6.57 -16.57 3.24
CA ALA A 74 -5.75 -15.40 3.51
C ALA A 74 -6.61 -14.18 3.85
N ASN A 75 -6.14 -13.36 4.78
CA ASN A 75 -6.75 -12.06 5.10
C ASN A 75 -5.86 -10.88 4.69
N VAL A 76 -4.67 -11.15 4.15
CA VAL A 76 -3.72 -10.16 3.61
C VAL A 76 -2.98 -10.74 2.41
N VAL A 77 -2.65 -9.91 1.43
CA VAL A 77 -1.71 -10.22 0.35
C VAL A 77 -0.64 -9.14 0.29
N ARG A 78 0.63 -9.49 0.05
CA ARG A 78 1.71 -8.53 -0.13
C ARG A 78 2.13 -8.44 -1.60
N ALA A 79 2.15 -7.23 -2.14
CA ALA A 79 2.55 -6.91 -3.50
C ALA A 79 3.99 -6.38 -3.49
N ALA A 80 4.96 -7.28 -3.70
CA ALA A 80 6.40 -7.01 -3.66
C ALA A 80 6.88 -6.35 -4.97
N MET A 81 6.72 -5.03 -5.07
CA MET A 81 7.09 -4.29 -6.27
C MET A 81 8.61 -4.14 -6.36
N GLY A 82 9.23 -4.85 -7.31
CA GLY A 82 10.66 -4.69 -7.55
C GLY A 82 10.98 -3.27 -8.00
N VAL A 83 12.06 -2.70 -7.46
CA VAL A 83 12.43 -1.30 -7.70
C VAL A 83 13.61 -1.20 -8.66
N GLU A 84 14.71 -1.86 -8.34
CA GLU A 84 15.91 -1.94 -9.17
C GLU A 84 15.82 -3.07 -10.22
N ASN A 85 16.87 -3.24 -11.05
CA ASN A 85 17.06 -4.40 -11.93
C ASN A 85 15.85 -4.73 -12.82
N GLY A 86 15.39 -3.75 -13.61
CA GLY A 86 14.22 -3.89 -14.47
C GLY A 86 12.87 -3.64 -13.76
N GLY A 87 12.90 -3.32 -12.47
CA GLY A 87 11.75 -2.92 -11.67
C GLY A 87 11.26 -1.50 -11.94
N TYR A 88 10.63 -0.90 -10.93
CA TYR A 88 9.93 0.40 -11.02
C TYR A 88 10.82 1.53 -11.54
N LEU A 89 12.12 1.57 -11.22
CA LEU A 89 13.01 2.62 -11.72
C LEU A 89 13.21 2.56 -13.25
N THR A 90 13.11 1.37 -13.84
CA THR A 90 13.23 1.17 -15.29
C THR A 90 11.86 1.19 -15.97
N ASN A 91 10.86 0.56 -15.37
CA ASN A 91 9.53 0.31 -15.95
C ASN A 91 8.39 0.80 -15.03
N PRO A 92 8.34 2.09 -14.66
CA PRO A 92 7.48 2.57 -13.57
C PRO A 92 5.99 2.30 -13.83
N SER A 93 5.50 2.55 -15.04
CA SER A 93 4.10 2.33 -15.40
C SER A 93 3.71 0.86 -15.35
N ALA A 94 4.60 -0.05 -15.77
CA ALA A 94 4.32 -1.48 -15.82
C ALA A 94 4.29 -2.09 -14.41
N GLU A 95 5.28 -1.76 -13.57
CA GLU A 95 5.33 -2.27 -12.19
C GLU A 95 4.21 -1.68 -11.33
N GLN A 96 3.89 -0.39 -11.51
CA GLN A 96 2.75 0.22 -10.84
C GLN A 96 1.42 -0.45 -11.23
N ALA A 97 1.20 -0.75 -12.51
CA ALA A 97 -0.02 -1.40 -12.97
C ALA A 97 -0.23 -2.80 -12.34
N LYS A 98 0.86 -3.55 -12.14
CA LYS A 98 0.82 -4.85 -11.43
C LYS A 98 0.39 -4.66 -9.97
N VAL A 99 1.01 -3.73 -9.25
CA VAL A 99 0.64 -3.43 -7.86
C VAL A 99 -0.81 -2.96 -7.76
N GLU A 100 -1.24 -2.06 -8.63
CA GLU A 100 -2.63 -1.59 -8.66
C GLU A 100 -3.62 -2.71 -8.93
N THR A 101 -3.25 -3.69 -9.75
CA THR A 101 -4.09 -4.88 -10.00
C THR A 101 -4.31 -5.65 -8.70
N VAL A 102 -3.25 -5.87 -7.92
CA VAL A 102 -3.34 -6.53 -6.60
C VAL A 102 -4.13 -5.70 -5.60
N ILE A 103 -3.91 -4.38 -5.54
CA ILE A 103 -4.66 -3.47 -4.67
C ILE A 103 -6.16 -3.53 -4.96
N LYS A 104 -6.55 -3.35 -6.23
CA LYS A 104 -7.96 -3.37 -6.65
C LYS A 104 -8.60 -4.72 -6.34
N ALA A 105 -7.90 -5.82 -6.61
CA ALA A 105 -8.39 -7.15 -6.29
C ALA A 105 -8.54 -7.37 -4.79
N ALA A 106 -7.59 -6.93 -3.96
CA ALA A 106 -7.67 -7.06 -2.50
C ALA A 106 -8.84 -6.27 -1.91
N ILE A 107 -9.07 -5.05 -2.41
CA ILE A 107 -10.24 -4.23 -2.07
C ILE A 107 -11.54 -4.94 -2.47
N ALA A 108 -11.60 -5.48 -3.69
CA ALA A 108 -12.78 -6.20 -4.19
C ALA A 108 -13.08 -7.48 -3.38
N GLN A 109 -12.04 -8.21 -2.96
CA GLN A 109 -12.14 -9.44 -2.18
C GLN A 109 -12.27 -9.20 -0.66
N GLY A 110 -12.23 -7.93 -0.21
CA GLY A 110 -12.33 -7.59 1.21
C GLY A 110 -11.18 -8.17 2.05
N ILE A 111 -9.95 -8.10 1.55
CA ILE A 111 -8.74 -8.42 2.32
C ILE A 111 -7.77 -7.25 2.36
N TYR A 112 -6.81 -7.29 3.28
CA TYR A 112 -5.74 -6.31 3.33
C TYR A 112 -4.74 -6.51 2.19
N VAL A 113 -4.06 -5.44 1.80
CA VAL A 113 -2.92 -5.47 0.88
C VAL A 113 -1.75 -4.71 1.47
N ILE A 114 -0.59 -5.35 1.53
CA ILE A 114 0.67 -4.68 1.82
C ILE A 114 1.26 -4.23 0.48
N VAL A 115 1.43 -2.92 0.33
CA VAL A 115 2.05 -2.27 -0.83
C VAL A 115 3.51 -2.07 -0.48
N ASP A 116 4.35 -2.89 -1.07
CA ASP A 116 5.75 -3.02 -0.71
C ASP A 116 6.67 -2.40 -1.77
N TRP A 117 7.50 -1.46 -1.32
CA TRP A 117 8.64 -0.93 -2.07
C TRP A 117 9.82 -1.89 -1.89
N HIS A 118 9.88 -2.88 -2.79
CA HIS A 118 10.75 -4.04 -2.67
C HIS A 118 12.17 -3.72 -3.17
N ASP A 119 12.90 -3.01 -2.31
CA ASP A 119 14.23 -2.49 -2.56
C ASP A 119 15.17 -2.79 -1.37
N HIS A 120 16.44 -2.98 -1.67
CA HIS A 120 17.52 -3.10 -0.69
C HIS A 120 18.27 -1.78 -0.47
N ASN A 121 18.07 -0.81 -1.37
CA ASN A 121 18.80 0.46 -1.44
C ASN A 121 17.87 1.68 -1.47
N ALA A 122 16.68 1.58 -0.86
CA ALA A 122 15.63 2.61 -0.98
C ALA A 122 16.08 4.00 -0.51
N GLN A 123 17.08 4.09 0.38
CA GLN A 123 17.72 5.35 0.79
C GLN A 123 18.32 6.15 -0.39
N ASN A 124 18.64 5.49 -1.50
CA ASN A 124 19.14 6.12 -2.72
C ASN A 124 18.00 6.54 -3.68
N HIS A 125 16.76 6.14 -3.40
CA HIS A 125 15.59 6.30 -4.27
C HIS A 125 14.43 7.03 -3.57
N VAL A 126 14.76 7.95 -2.66
CA VAL A 126 13.78 8.61 -1.77
C VAL A 126 12.69 9.33 -2.56
N ASP A 127 13.05 10.08 -3.61
CA ASP A 127 12.08 10.86 -4.38
C ASP A 127 11.13 9.98 -5.18
N GLN A 128 11.64 8.86 -5.71
CA GLN A 128 10.84 7.86 -6.43
C GLN A 128 9.87 7.16 -5.49
N ALA A 129 10.32 6.77 -4.29
CA ALA A 129 9.46 6.21 -3.26
C ALA A 129 8.39 7.21 -2.81
N ILE A 130 8.75 8.48 -2.57
CA ILE A 130 7.80 9.56 -2.24
C ILE A 130 6.74 9.72 -3.32
N ASN A 131 7.15 9.73 -4.60
CA ASN A 131 6.22 9.88 -5.72
C ASN A 131 5.25 8.70 -5.82
N PHE A 132 5.78 7.48 -5.75
CA PHE A 132 4.98 6.25 -5.77
C PHE A 132 3.98 6.21 -4.61
N PHE A 133 4.44 6.38 -3.37
CA PHE A 133 3.56 6.31 -2.21
C PHE A 133 2.59 7.50 -2.11
N THR A 134 2.97 8.68 -2.61
CA THR A 134 2.03 9.81 -2.76
C THR A 134 0.89 9.43 -3.69
N TYR A 135 1.17 8.77 -4.82
CA TYR A 135 0.14 8.30 -5.72
C TYR A 135 -0.76 7.26 -5.05
N ILE A 136 -0.20 6.24 -4.39
CA ILE A 136 -0.99 5.21 -3.70
C ILE A 136 -1.85 5.83 -2.59
N ALA A 137 -1.31 6.75 -1.79
CA ALA A 137 -2.06 7.42 -0.72
C ALA A 137 -3.21 8.30 -1.25
N LYS A 138 -2.98 9.06 -2.32
CA LYS A 138 -4.03 9.85 -2.97
C LYS A 138 -5.16 9.00 -3.54
N THR A 139 -4.81 7.89 -4.18
CA THR A 139 -5.75 7.08 -4.95
C THR A 139 -6.49 6.07 -4.07
N TYR A 140 -5.79 5.47 -3.11
CA TYR A 140 -6.29 4.33 -2.33
C TYR A 140 -6.29 4.54 -0.82
N GLY A 141 -5.69 5.61 -0.28
CA GLY A 141 -5.52 5.80 1.18
C GLY A 141 -6.82 5.90 1.98
N SER A 142 -7.97 6.18 1.34
CA SER A 142 -9.28 6.12 2.01
C SER A 142 -9.77 4.69 2.26
N ASN A 143 -9.13 3.68 1.69
CA ASN A 143 -9.51 2.27 1.84
C ASN A 143 -8.77 1.66 3.05
N PRO A 144 -9.50 1.08 4.03
CA PRO A 144 -8.88 0.45 5.21
C PRO A 144 -7.99 -0.75 4.86
N ASN A 145 -8.11 -1.29 3.64
CA ASN A 145 -7.37 -2.43 3.13
C ASN A 145 -5.86 -2.15 2.97
N ILE A 146 -5.46 -0.92 2.70
CA ILE A 146 -4.07 -0.60 2.31
C ILE A 146 -3.15 -0.62 3.52
N ILE A 147 -1.98 -1.23 3.41
CA ILE A 147 -0.88 -1.18 4.36
C ILE A 147 0.38 -0.78 3.57
N TYR A 148 1.15 0.18 4.07
CA TYR A 148 2.35 0.66 3.40
C TYR A 148 3.60 0.02 3.98
N GLU A 149 4.40 -0.64 3.14
CA GLU A 149 5.74 -1.13 3.48
C GLU A 149 6.75 -0.36 2.65
N THR A 150 7.37 0.64 3.25
CA THR A 150 8.11 1.67 2.50
C THR A 150 9.56 1.31 2.21
N PHE A 151 10.09 0.27 2.85
CA PHE A 151 11.41 -0.29 2.61
C PHE A 151 11.38 -1.76 3.00
N ASN A 152 11.49 -2.66 2.03
CA ASN A 152 11.55 -4.11 2.27
C ASN A 152 12.69 -4.52 3.20
N GLU A 153 13.94 -4.41 2.74
CA GLU A 153 15.08 -5.03 3.46
C GLU A 153 16.35 -4.17 3.30
N PRO A 154 16.56 -3.17 4.18
CA PRO A 154 17.83 -2.47 4.27
C PRO A 154 19.00 -3.43 4.51
N LEU A 155 20.14 -3.18 3.86
CA LEU A 155 21.36 -3.95 4.06
C LEU A 155 22.19 -3.38 5.23
N GLN A 156 23.52 -3.42 5.13
CA GLN A 156 24.45 -2.95 6.15
C GLN A 156 24.54 -1.41 6.16
N ILE A 157 23.45 -0.75 6.55
CA ILE A 157 23.38 0.70 6.71
C ILE A 157 22.93 1.07 8.14
N ASP A 158 23.34 2.24 8.59
CA ASP A 158 22.99 2.73 9.91
C ASP A 158 21.48 2.97 10.05
N TRP A 159 20.95 2.67 11.23
CA TRP A 159 19.55 2.93 11.56
C TRP A 159 19.14 4.40 11.36
N SER A 160 20.06 5.34 11.57
CA SER A 160 19.80 6.77 11.35
C SER A 160 19.45 7.08 9.89
N ILE A 161 20.04 6.36 8.93
CA ILE A 161 19.76 6.48 7.49
C ILE A 161 18.38 5.89 7.20
N VAL A 162 18.10 4.69 7.71
CA VAL A 162 16.80 4.01 7.56
C VAL A 162 15.67 4.88 8.11
N LYS A 163 15.84 5.43 9.32
CA LYS A 163 14.88 6.32 9.96
C LYS A 163 14.65 7.59 9.13
N SER A 164 15.72 8.25 8.69
CA SER A 164 15.63 9.49 7.88
C SER A 164 14.88 9.26 6.56
N TYR A 165 15.08 8.09 5.93
CA TYR A 165 14.31 7.68 4.77
C TYR A 165 12.82 7.56 5.10
N HIS A 166 12.46 6.79 6.13
CA HIS A 166 11.06 6.55 6.49
C HIS A 166 10.35 7.84 6.91
N GLU A 167 10.97 8.73 7.67
CA GLU A 167 10.36 10.01 8.09
C GLU A 167 9.90 10.84 6.89
N LYS A 168 10.70 10.87 5.80
CA LYS A 168 10.35 11.58 4.57
C LYS A 168 9.19 10.92 3.83
N VAL A 169 9.24 9.60 3.64
CA VAL A 169 8.21 8.85 2.89
C VAL A 169 6.88 8.83 3.66
N VAL A 170 6.92 8.62 4.97
CA VAL A 170 5.73 8.63 5.85
C VAL A 170 5.09 10.02 5.86
N ALA A 171 5.88 11.11 5.92
CA ALA A 171 5.34 12.45 5.83
C ALA A 171 4.57 12.69 4.52
N ALA A 172 5.06 12.16 3.40
CA ALA A 172 4.37 12.26 2.11
C ALA A 172 3.06 11.46 2.08
N ILE A 173 3.05 10.23 2.63
CA ILE A 173 1.84 9.39 2.76
C ILE A 173 0.79 10.11 3.61
N ARG A 174 1.18 10.57 4.81
CA ARG A 174 0.31 11.19 5.83
C ARG A 174 -0.36 12.48 5.37
N LYS A 175 0.18 13.15 4.34
CA LYS A 175 -0.46 14.30 3.72
C LYS A 175 -1.82 13.95 3.09
N TYR A 176 -1.99 12.71 2.61
CA TYR A 176 -3.18 12.26 1.89
C TYR A 176 -3.95 11.16 2.62
N ASP A 177 -3.24 10.22 3.26
CA ASP A 177 -3.86 9.24 4.15
C ASP A 177 -3.77 9.71 5.61
N LYS A 178 -4.79 10.47 6.03
CA LYS A 178 -4.91 10.99 7.39
C LYS A 178 -5.49 9.98 8.39
N ASN A 179 -6.07 8.89 7.90
CA ASN A 179 -6.79 7.91 8.73
C ASN A 179 -5.91 6.73 9.10
N ASP A 180 -4.82 6.51 8.38
CA ASP A 180 -3.81 5.58 8.77
C ASP A 180 -3.18 6.03 10.12
N LYS A 181 -3.37 5.19 11.13
CA LYS A 181 -2.78 5.31 12.48
C LYS A 181 -1.88 4.11 12.79
N ARG A 182 -1.26 3.57 11.74
CA ARG A 182 -0.56 2.26 11.74
C ARG A 182 0.97 2.39 11.81
N GLN A 183 1.49 3.62 11.76
CA GLN A 183 2.90 3.99 11.83
C GLN A 183 3.04 5.32 12.57
#